data_AF-A0A8J7KTY7-F1
#
_entry.id   AF-A0A8J7KTY7-F1
#
_cell.length_a   1.000
_cell.length_b   1.000
_cell.length_c   1.000
_cell.angle_alpha   90.00
_cell.angle_beta   90.00
_cell.angle_gamma   90.00
#
_symmetry.space_group_name_H-M   'P 1'
#
loop_
_entity.id
_entity.type
_entity.pdbx_description
1 polymer ?
#
loop_
_entity_poly.entity_id
_entity_poly.type
_entity_poly.pdbx_seq_one_letter_code
_entity_poly.pdbx_strand_id
1 'polypeptide(L)'
;MNELKPFDDELAGLLAKMSPASRKALARGIANYLRKTNQARIRKQKSPDSTAFTQRKAQVINVQRGMKILWNGEVRSLKNWRKRKARFGTLFTGYDTDRKAIRSFYISDIQRFIEVKKERVNTRSGKAKAGCFSSL
;
A
#
# COMPACT_ATOMS: atom_id res chain seq x y z
N MET A 1 4.42 18.22 -43.44
CA MET A 1 3.96 19.60 -43.14
C MET A 1 2.92 19.52 -42.04
N ASN A 2 2.89 20.47 -41.09
CA ASN A 2 1.92 20.47 -40.00
C ASN A 2 0.53 20.86 -40.51
N GLU A 3 -0.28 19.87 -40.86
CA GLU A 3 -1.66 20.03 -41.37
C GLU A 3 -2.61 20.74 -40.38
N LEU A 4 -2.23 20.80 -39.10
CA LEU A 4 -3.01 21.43 -38.02
C LEU A 4 -2.67 22.90 -37.79
N LYS A 5 -1.61 23.42 -38.44
CA LYS A 5 -1.13 24.78 -38.20
C LYS A 5 -2.20 25.86 -38.44
N PRO A 6 -3.03 25.80 -39.51
CA PRO A 6 -4.09 26.79 -39.72
C PRO A 6 -5.12 26.81 -38.57
N PHE A 7 -5.40 25.64 -37.99
CA PHE A 7 -6.34 25.51 -36.88
C PHE A 7 -5.75 26.07 -35.57
N ASP A 8 -4.48 25.80 -35.31
CA ASP A 8 -3.77 26.38 -34.16
C ASP A 8 -3.74 27.91 -34.24
N ASP A 9 -3.52 28.48 -35.43
CA ASP A 9 -3.49 29.92 -35.66
C ASP A 9 -4.88 30.56 -35.47
N GLU A 10 -5.95 29.92 -35.95
CA GLU A 10 -7.33 30.38 -35.71
C GLU A 10 -7.72 30.35 -34.23
N LEU A 11 -7.36 29.28 -33.52
CA LEU A 11 -7.60 29.16 -32.07
C LEU A 11 -6.81 30.20 -31.27
N ALA A 12 -5.55 30.46 -31.65
CA ALA A 12 -4.74 31.50 -31.04
C ALA A 12 -5.38 32.89 -31.24
N GLY A 13 -5.90 33.17 -32.44
CA GLY A 13 -6.65 34.40 -32.73
C GLY A 13 -7.92 34.55 -31.89
N LEU A 14 -8.66 33.46 -31.66
CA LEU A 14 -9.83 33.47 -30.79
C LEU A 14 -9.46 33.72 -29.32
N LEU A 15 -8.42 33.04 -28.82
CA LEU A 15 -7.92 33.23 -27.46
C LEU A 15 -7.38 34.65 -27.24
N ALA A 16 -6.80 35.29 -28.26
CA ALA A 16 -6.35 36.68 -28.18
C ALA A 16 -7.50 37.67 -28.02
N LYS A 17 -8.67 37.38 -28.61
CA LYS A 17 -9.90 38.19 -28.50
C LYS A 17 -10.63 38.00 -27.18
N MET A 18 -10.29 36.97 -26.40
CA MET A 18 -10.90 36.69 -25.10
C MET A 18 -10.30 37.54 -23.98
N SER A 19 -11.15 38.00 -23.06
CA SER A 19 -10.70 38.67 -21.84
C SER A 19 -9.82 37.75 -20.98
N PRO A 20 -8.91 38.30 -20.15
CA PRO A 20 -8.11 37.49 -19.23
C PRO A 20 -8.95 36.60 -18.29
N ALA A 21 -10.10 37.09 -17.83
CA ALA A 21 -11.01 36.34 -16.96
C ALA A 21 -11.64 35.14 -17.66
N SER A 22 -12.10 35.31 -18.90
CA SER A 22 -12.71 34.24 -19.69
C SER A 22 -11.70 33.16 -20.08
N ARG A 23 -10.45 33.52 -20.40
CA ARG A 23 -9.34 32.56 -20.59
C ARG A 23 -9.09 31.72 -19.33
N LYS A 24 -9.08 32.36 -18.15
CA LYS A 24 -8.90 31.67 -16.87
C LYS A 24 -10.03 30.69 -16.58
N ALA A 25 -11.28 31.06 -16.88
CA ALA A 25 -12.43 30.18 -16.73
C ALA A 25 -12.37 28.97 -17.67
N LEU A 26 -12.01 29.19 -18.95
CA LEU A 26 -11.80 28.13 -19.93
C LEU A 26 -10.72 27.13 -19.49
N ALA A 27 -9.54 27.64 -19.09
CA ALA A 27 -8.43 26.80 -18.62
C ALA A 27 -8.83 25.93 -17.41
N ARG A 28 -9.58 26.51 -16.46
CA ARG A 28 -10.12 25.76 -15.32
C ARG A 28 -11.11 24.68 -15.74
N GLY A 29 -11.99 24.98 -16.71
CA GLY A 29 -12.92 24.01 -17.29
C GLY A 29 -12.21 22.81 -17.89
N ILE A 30 -11.20 23.07 -18.73
CA ILE A 30 -10.35 22.05 -19.35
C ILE A 30 -9.63 21.22 -18.29
N ALA A 31 -8.99 21.85 -17.31
CA ALA A 31 -8.28 21.17 -16.24
C ALA A 31 -9.21 20.25 -15.42
N ASN A 32 -10.42 20.71 -15.11
CA ASN A 32 -11.43 19.93 -14.40
C ASN A 32 -11.89 18.71 -15.21
N TYR A 33 -12.14 18.89 -16.50
CA TYR A 33 -12.51 17.79 -17.40
C TYR A 33 -11.38 16.76 -17.51
N LEU A 34 -10.14 17.21 -17.75
CA LEU A 34 -8.96 16.33 -17.83
C LEU A 34 -8.75 15.56 -16.51
N ARG A 35 -8.91 16.23 -15.37
CA ARG A 35 -8.83 15.57 -14.06
C ARG A 35 -9.89 14.48 -13.91
N LYS A 36 -11.15 14.78 -14.22
CA LYS A 36 -12.26 13.81 -14.12
C LYS A 36 -12.03 12.59 -15.01
N THR A 37 -11.63 12.81 -16.27
CA THR A 37 -11.37 11.72 -17.22
C THR A 37 -10.15 10.90 -16.84
N ASN A 38 -9.05 11.53 -16.40
CA ASN A 38 -7.87 10.85 -15.88
C ASN A 38 -8.22 10.00 -14.65
N GLN A 39 -8.99 10.53 -13.69
CA GLN A 39 -9.44 9.78 -12.52
C GLN A 39 -10.29 8.57 -12.91
N ALA A 40 -11.21 8.72 -13.85
CA ALA A 40 -12.01 7.61 -14.35
C ALA A 40 -11.15 6.52 -15.02
N ARG A 41 -10.14 6.91 -15.82
CA ARG A 41 -9.18 5.97 -16.43
C ARG A 41 -8.32 5.23 -15.40
N ILE A 42 -7.78 5.94 -14.41
CA ILE A 42 -6.98 5.34 -13.32
C ILE A 42 -7.81 4.34 -12.52
N ARG A 43 -9.06 4.70 -12.16
CA ARG A 43 -9.98 3.77 -11.47
C ARG A 43 -10.22 2.50 -12.27
N LYS A 44 -10.38 2.63 -13.60
CA LYS A 44 -10.54 1.49 -14.52
C LYS A 44 -9.24 0.76 -14.85
N GLN A 45 -8.10 1.19 -14.31
CA GLN A 45 -6.77 0.66 -14.63
C GLN A 45 -6.47 0.65 -16.14
N LYS A 46 -6.84 1.73 -16.86
CA LYS A 46 -6.62 1.88 -18.30
C LYS A 46 -5.59 2.97 -18.61
N SER A 47 -4.71 2.65 -19.55
CA SER A 47 -3.77 3.56 -20.22
C SER A 47 -4.51 4.60 -21.08
N PRO A 48 -3.89 5.74 -21.43
CA PRO A 48 -4.43 6.65 -22.45
C PRO A 48 -4.75 5.96 -23.78
N ASP A 49 -3.95 4.96 -24.17
CA ASP A 49 -4.15 4.16 -25.40
C ASP A 49 -5.22 3.06 -25.24
N SER A 50 -6.08 3.18 -24.23
CA SER A 50 -7.16 2.25 -23.88
C SER A 50 -6.73 0.83 -23.43
N THR A 51 -5.44 0.51 -23.47
CA THR A 51 -4.88 -0.75 -22.97
C THR A 51 -4.97 -0.85 -21.43
N ALA A 52 -5.11 -2.06 -20.90
CA ALA A 52 -5.08 -2.26 -19.45
C ALA A 52 -3.66 -2.06 -18.90
N PHE A 53 -3.54 -1.49 -17.70
CA PHE A 53 -2.25 -1.41 -17.03
C PHE A 53 -1.70 -2.80 -16.69
N THR A 54 -0.39 -2.96 -16.80
CA THR A 54 0.30 -4.18 -16.38
C THR A 54 0.07 -4.42 -14.90
N GLN A 55 -0.30 -5.66 -14.54
CA GLN A 55 -0.56 -6.01 -13.16
C GLN A 55 0.71 -5.85 -12.29
N ARG A 56 0.61 -5.14 -11.17
CA ARG A 56 1.76 -4.93 -10.26
C ARG A 56 2.26 -6.26 -9.69
N LYS A 57 3.55 -6.58 -9.83
CA LYS A 57 4.17 -7.80 -9.28
C LYS A 57 3.75 -8.06 -7.83
N ALA A 58 3.39 -9.31 -7.54
CA ALA A 58 2.99 -9.74 -6.21
C ALA A 58 4.18 -9.67 -5.24
N GLN A 59 3.95 -9.15 -4.02
CA GLN A 59 4.96 -9.20 -2.98
C GLN A 59 4.86 -10.52 -2.22
N VAL A 60 6.01 -11.12 -1.92
CA VAL A 60 6.11 -12.27 -1.01
C VAL A 60 6.59 -11.74 0.33
N ILE A 61 5.77 -11.88 1.36
CA ILE A 61 6.07 -11.43 2.72
C ILE A 61 6.31 -12.64 3.64
N ASN A 62 7.21 -12.48 4.60
CA ASN A 62 7.43 -13.48 5.65
C ASN A 62 6.54 -13.14 6.85
N VAL A 63 5.55 -13.97 7.13
CA VAL A 63 4.62 -13.82 8.27
C VAL A 63 5.12 -14.66 9.44
N GLN A 64 5.17 -14.06 10.63
CA GLN A 64 5.49 -14.77 11.87
C GLN A 64 4.20 -15.40 12.42
N ARG A 65 4.09 -16.73 12.38
CA ARG A 65 2.86 -17.45 12.79
C ARG A 65 2.86 -17.77 14.27
N GLY A 66 4.01 -18.14 14.81
CA GLY A 66 4.16 -18.46 16.22
C GLY A 66 5.59 -18.85 16.57
N MET A 67 5.86 -18.94 17.86
CA MET A 67 7.14 -19.37 18.40
C MET A 67 6.91 -20.14 19.69
N LYS A 68 7.68 -21.19 19.93
CA LYS A 68 7.72 -21.90 21.20
C LYS A 68 9.10 -21.74 21.82
N ILE A 69 9.12 -21.32 23.07
CA ILE A 69 10.35 -21.11 23.85
C ILE A 69 10.28 -21.91 25.15
N LEU A 70 11.43 -22.35 25.64
CA LEU A 70 11.60 -22.83 27.00
C LEU A 70 12.09 -21.65 27.85
N TRP A 71 11.29 -21.25 28.81
CA TRP A 71 11.59 -20.15 29.73
C TRP A 71 11.25 -20.58 31.15
N ASN A 72 12.23 -20.46 32.05
CA ASN A 72 12.12 -20.87 33.44
C ASN A 72 11.58 -22.31 33.62
N GLY A 73 12.04 -23.26 32.80
CA GLY A 73 11.59 -24.65 32.83
C GLY A 73 10.21 -24.92 32.22
N GLU A 74 9.46 -23.87 31.85
CA GLU A 74 8.14 -23.99 31.20
C GLU A 74 8.22 -23.71 29.70
N VAL A 75 7.50 -24.52 28.91
CA VAL A 75 7.32 -24.24 27.48
C VAL A 75 6.25 -23.16 27.31
N ARG A 76 6.58 -22.08 26.58
CA ARG A 76 5.67 -20.97 26.26
C ARG A 76 5.44 -20.88 24.77
N SER A 77 4.17 -20.77 24.38
CA SER A 77 3.76 -20.56 23.00
C SER A 77 3.35 -19.11 22.75
N LEU A 78 4.09 -18.42 21.88
CA LEU A 78 3.89 -17.02 21.53
C LEU A 78 3.35 -16.86 20.10
N LYS A 79 2.32 -16.03 19.94
CA LYS A 79 1.77 -15.55 18.65
C LYS A 79 1.99 -14.05 18.51
N ASN A 80 1.99 -13.56 17.26
CA ASN A 80 2.16 -12.14 16.92
C ASN A 80 3.34 -11.50 17.66
N TRP A 81 4.42 -12.26 17.83
CA TRP A 81 5.57 -11.81 18.58
C TRP A 81 6.39 -10.84 17.75
N ARG A 82 7.17 -9.99 18.43
CA ARG A 82 8.11 -9.06 17.81
C ARG A 82 9.34 -8.91 18.69
N LYS A 83 10.48 -8.68 18.05
CA LYS A 83 11.72 -8.29 18.73
C LYS A 83 11.73 -6.78 18.91
N ARG A 84 12.09 -6.30 20.09
CA ARG A 84 12.37 -4.89 20.38
C ARG A 84 13.61 -4.77 21.23
N LYS A 85 14.31 -3.64 21.15
CA LYS A 85 15.36 -3.30 22.11
C LYS A 85 14.70 -2.76 23.39
N ALA A 86 15.20 -3.21 24.53
CA ALA A 86 14.80 -2.78 25.87
C ALA A 86 16.06 -2.47 26.70
N ARG A 87 15.88 -1.97 27.92
CA ARG A 87 16.98 -1.50 28.79
C ARG A 87 18.05 -2.56 29.02
N PHE A 88 17.65 -3.82 29.20
CA PHE A 88 18.54 -4.94 29.53
C PHE A 88 18.78 -5.89 28.33
N GLY A 89 18.59 -5.40 27.10
CA GLY A 89 18.87 -6.16 25.89
C GLY A 89 17.66 -6.34 24.98
N THR A 90 17.67 -7.41 24.18
CA THR A 90 16.57 -7.67 23.23
C THR A 90 15.43 -8.39 23.93
N LEU A 91 14.21 -7.89 23.72
CA LEU A 91 12.98 -8.38 24.30
C LEU A 91 12.09 -8.93 23.19
N PHE A 92 11.57 -10.13 23.39
CA PHE A 92 10.43 -10.63 22.63
C PHE A 92 9.14 -10.21 23.34
N THR A 93 8.27 -9.51 22.64
CA THR A 93 6.91 -9.23 23.11
C THR A 93 5.93 -9.93 22.19
N GLY A 94 4.98 -10.69 22.73
CA GLY A 94 3.96 -11.39 21.95
C GLY A 94 2.77 -11.82 22.80
N TYR A 95 1.75 -12.35 22.14
CA TYR A 95 0.61 -12.95 22.83
C TYR A 95 0.94 -14.38 23.24
N ASP A 96 1.00 -14.62 24.54
CA ASP A 96 1.18 -15.96 25.11
C ASP A 96 -0.17 -16.70 25.07
N THR A 97 -0.24 -17.80 24.33
CA THR A 97 -1.47 -18.58 24.18
C THR A 97 -1.84 -19.34 25.44
N ASP A 98 -0.85 -19.71 26.24
CA ASP A 98 -1.01 -20.56 27.42
C ASP A 98 -1.50 -19.70 28.58
N ARG A 99 -0.98 -18.47 28.68
CA ARG A 99 -1.38 -17.48 29.70
C ARG A 99 -2.45 -16.48 29.22
N LYS A 100 -2.90 -16.60 27.97
CA LYS A 100 -3.92 -15.75 27.30
C LYS A 100 -3.68 -14.25 27.44
N ALA A 101 -2.42 -13.81 27.47
CA ALA A 101 -2.04 -12.43 27.73
C ALA A 101 -0.83 -11.99 26.89
N ILE A 102 -0.69 -10.67 26.67
CA ILE A 102 0.53 -10.12 26.08
C ILE A 102 1.64 -10.22 27.12
N ARG A 103 2.73 -10.90 26.76
CA ARG A 103 3.89 -11.08 27.63
C ARG A 103 5.16 -10.71 26.91
N SER A 104 6.15 -10.36 27.71
CA SER A 104 7.48 -10.04 27.23
C SER A 104 8.54 -10.90 27.92
N PHE A 105 9.47 -11.42 27.13
CA PHE A 105 10.56 -12.29 27.59
C PHE A 105 11.87 -11.73 27.05
N TYR A 106 12.86 -11.56 27.92
CA TYR A 106 14.20 -11.17 27.47
C TYR A 106 14.84 -12.35 26.75
N ILE A 107 15.57 -12.07 25.66
CA ILE A 107 16.28 -13.12 24.92
C ILE A 107 17.31 -13.82 25.81
N SER A 108 17.95 -13.09 26.72
CA SER A 108 18.91 -13.62 27.69
C SER A 108 18.32 -14.69 28.60
N ASP A 109 17.02 -14.61 28.91
CA ASP A 109 16.38 -15.47 29.90
C ASP A 109 15.74 -16.71 29.24
N ILE A 110 15.73 -16.75 27.90
CA ILE A 110 15.20 -17.86 27.13
C ILE A 110 16.26 -18.95 27.09
N GLN A 111 15.96 -20.07 27.75
CA GLN A 111 16.85 -21.23 27.82
C GLN A 111 16.99 -21.89 26.45
N ARG A 112 15.87 -22.03 25.70
CA ARG A 112 15.88 -22.68 24.38
C ARG A 112 14.76 -22.19 23.48
N PHE A 113 15.04 -22.00 22.19
CA PHE A 113 14.02 -21.88 21.17
C PHE A 113 13.64 -23.28 20.69
N ILE A 114 12.38 -23.66 20.89
CA ILE A 114 11.87 -24.98 20.50
C ILE A 114 11.41 -24.92 19.04
N GLU A 115 10.62 -23.91 18.69
CA GLU A 115 10.06 -23.78 17.35
C GLU A 115 9.87 -22.31 16.97
N VAL A 116 10.18 -21.95 15.73
CA VAL A 116 9.93 -20.61 15.19
C VAL A 116 9.20 -20.75 13.85
N LYS A 117 7.86 -20.64 13.87
CA LYS A 117 7.02 -20.75 12.67
C LYS A 117 7.02 -19.43 11.91
N LYS A 118 7.70 -19.42 10.76
CA LYS A 118 7.63 -18.34 9.76
C LYS A 118 7.10 -18.92 8.47
N GLU A 119 6.19 -18.21 7.82
CA GLU A 119 5.59 -18.64 6.56
C GLU A 119 5.83 -17.59 5.50
N ARG A 120 6.21 -18.02 4.29
CA ARG A 120 6.25 -17.16 3.11
C ARG A 120 4.86 -17.10 2.50
N VAL A 121 4.21 -15.95 2.63
CA VAL A 121 2.87 -15.73 2.10
C VAL A 121 2.95 -14.76 0.94
N ASN A 122 2.30 -15.09 -0.16
CA ASN A 122 2.10 -14.16 -1.26
C ASN A 122 0.98 -13.18 -0.87
N THR A 123 1.23 -11.87 -0.96
CA THR A 123 0.22 -10.85 -0.62
C THR A 123 -1.07 -10.97 -1.45
N ARG A 124 -1.04 -11.69 -2.59
CA ARG A 124 -2.21 -11.99 -3.42
C ARG A 124 -3.00 -13.24 -3.01
N SER A 125 -2.45 -14.17 -2.21
CA SER A 125 -3.12 -15.44 -1.89
C SER A 125 -4.15 -15.31 -0.76
N GLY A 126 -4.18 -14.19 -0.05
CA GLY A 126 -5.28 -13.83 0.85
C GLY A 126 -6.40 -13.14 0.07
N LYS A 127 -7.67 -13.52 0.31
CA LYS A 127 -8.87 -12.87 -0.26
C LYS A 127 -8.61 -11.37 -0.41
N ALA A 128 -8.59 -10.90 -1.65
CA ALA A 128 -8.45 -9.49 -1.97
C ALA A 128 -9.53 -8.73 -1.20
N LYS A 129 -9.16 -8.08 -0.09
CA LYS A 129 -9.99 -7.00 0.44
C LYS A 129 -9.90 -5.90 -0.61
N ALA A 130 -10.90 -5.87 -1.49
CA ALA A 130 -11.16 -4.72 -2.33
C ALA A 130 -11.22 -3.51 -1.39
N GLY A 131 -10.24 -2.63 -1.50
CA GLY A 131 -10.03 -1.54 -0.56
C GLY A 131 -9.58 -0.28 -1.27
N CYS A 132 -10.36 0.78 -1.01
CA CYS A 132 -10.03 2.20 -1.15
C CYS A 132 -10.40 2.95 -2.43
N PHE A 133 -11.35 2.45 -3.23
CA PHE A 133 -12.18 3.33 -4.06
C PHE A 133 -13.65 2.88 -3.99
N SER A 134 -14.26 3.03 -2.81
CA SER A 134 -15.72 3.09 -2.74
C SER A 134 -16.16 4.39 -3.43
N SER A 135 -17.01 4.24 -4.44
CA SER A 135 -17.73 5.32 -5.11
C SER A 135 -18.34 6.30 -4.10
N LEU A 136 -17.99 7.58 -4.24
CA LEU A 136 -18.83 8.72 -3.87
C LEU A 136 -19.41 9.28 -5.16
#